data_AF-A0A1Y4NVC2-F1
#
_entry.id   AF-A0A1Y4NVC2-F1
#
_cell.length_a   1.000
_cell.length_b   1.000
_cell.length_c   1.000
_cell.angle_alpha   90.00
_cell.angle_beta   90.00
_cell.angle_gamma   90.00
#
_symmetry.space_group_name_H-M   'P 1'
#
loop_
_entity.id
_entity.type
_entity.pdbx_description
1 polymer ?
#
loop_
_entity_poly.entity_id
_entity_poly.type
_entity_poly.pdbx_seq_one_letter_code
_entity_poly.pdbx_strand_id
1 'polypeptide(L)'
;MECQIHYDLVPPEGILLAYFRMGIVFSPYRKTGEMIEVSPEWADHLHREEDPLLELHLFDEEREYRLFRDADGKYAQDVVSDTDQAGKDLYTEEMYLEKPYASVCRKLRVVNYISYTDEGMLEITNYRLSPAESETAGKERGKERGTKNG
;
A
#
# COMPACT_ATOMS: atom_id res chain seq x y z
N MET A 1 20.15 16.60 4.03
CA MET A 1 18.81 17.14 3.74
C MET A 1 17.86 16.03 4.09
N GLU A 2 17.22 16.12 5.25
CA GLU A 2 16.25 15.12 5.70
C GLU A 2 14.98 15.29 4.88
N CYS A 3 14.43 14.20 4.34
CA CYS A 3 13.14 14.25 3.67
C CYS A 3 12.05 14.21 4.73
N GLN A 4 11.21 15.25 4.76
CA GLN A 4 10.04 15.27 5.64
C GLN A 4 8.89 14.55 4.94
N ILE A 5 8.36 13.51 5.58
CA ILE A 5 7.16 12.80 5.10
C ILE A 5 5.98 13.77 5.06
N HIS A 6 5.25 13.80 3.94
CA HIS A 6 3.99 14.55 3.84
C HIS A 6 2.85 13.74 4.50
N TYR A 7 2.78 13.80 5.83
CA TYR A 7 1.86 12.98 6.64
C TYR A 7 0.38 13.15 6.28
N ASP A 8 -0.05 14.30 5.75
CA ASP A 8 -1.43 14.54 5.31
C ASP A 8 -1.85 13.64 4.13
N LEU A 9 -0.88 13.18 3.34
CA LEU A 9 -1.08 12.32 2.17
C LEU A 9 -1.03 10.83 2.51
N VAL A 10 -0.43 10.48 3.63
CA VAL A 10 -0.29 9.10 4.11
C VAL A 10 -1.66 8.57 4.57
N PRO A 11 -2.07 7.35 4.19
CA PRO A 11 -3.28 6.75 4.74
C PRO A 11 -3.25 6.69 6.28
N PRO A 12 -4.40 6.78 6.96
CA PRO A 12 -4.44 6.73 8.43
C PRO A 12 -3.93 5.41 9.02
N GLU A 13 -4.15 4.30 8.33
CA GLU A 13 -3.67 2.97 8.70
C GLU A 13 -3.58 2.10 7.44
N GLY A 14 -2.85 1.00 7.51
CA GLY A 14 -2.68 0.09 6.38
C GLY A 14 -1.45 -0.79 6.55
N ILE A 15 -0.78 -1.08 5.44
CA ILE A 15 0.46 -1.86 5.40
C ILE A 15 1.63 -0.95 5.04
N LEU A 16 2.71 -1.11 5.78
CA LEU A 16 4.01 -0.51 5.54
C LEU A 16 4.90 -1.55 4.88
N LEU A 17 5.51 -1.19 3.76
CA LEU A 17 6.60 -1.91 3.13
C LEU A 17 7.80 -0.98 2.99
N ALA A 18 8.88 -1.22 3.73
CA ALA A 18 10.09 -0.45 3.67
C ALA A 18 11.26 -1.31 3.18
N TYR A 19 11.99 -0.78 2.21
CA TYR A 19 13.18 -1.38 1.63
C TYR A 19 14.44 -0.75 2.18
N PHE A 20 15.35 -1.61 2.62
CA PHE A 20 16.70 -1.28 3.05
C PHE A 20 17.69 -2.16 2.27
N ARG A 21 19.00 -1.88 2.36
CA ARG A 21 20.00 -2.72 1.67
C ARG A 21 20.11 -4.10 2.28
N MET A 22 19.91 -4.21 3.60
CA MET A 22 20.05 -5.49 4.32
C MET A 22 18.71 -6.21 4.57
N GLY A 23 17.61 -5.74 3.99
CA GLY A 23 16.33 -6.43 4.07
C GLY A 23 15.13 -5.52 3.91
N ILE A 24 13.96 -6.04 4.28
CA ILE A 24 12.70 -5.32 4.22
C ILE A 24 12.01 -5.33 5.58
N VAL A 25 11.16 -4.32 5.81
CA VAL A 25 10.17 -4.32 6.89
C VAL A 25 8.79 -4.35 6.24
N PHE A 26 7.97 -5.30 6.66
CA PHE A 26 6.60 -5.44 6.18
C PHE A 26 5.68 -5.60 7.39
N SER A 27 4.89 -4.57 7.71
CA SER A 27 4.16 -4.49 8.97
C SER A 27 2.85 -3.72 8.81
N PRO A 28 1.79 -4.04 9.58
CA PRO A 28 0.67 -3.12 9.73
C PRO A 28 1.17 -1.82 10.37
N TYR A 29 0.59 -0.69 9.97
CA TYR A 29 0.89 0.59 10.59
C TYR A 29 -0.38 1.37 10.92
N ARG A 30 -0.22 2.30 11.86
CA ARG A 30 -1.18 3.37 12.16
C ARG A 30 -0.46 4.71 12.20
N LYS A 31 -1.10 5.74 11.66
CA LYS A 31 -0.62 7.12 11.71
C LYS A 31 -1.28 7.86 12.87
N THR A 32 -0.48 8.43 13.77
CA THR A 32 -0.93 9.28 14.88
C THR A 32 -0.27 10.65 14.78
N GLY A 33 -0.95 11.61 14.15
CA GLY A 33 -0.35 12.92 13.84
C GLY A 33 0.79 12.79 12.82
N GLU A 34 1.98 13.26 13.19
CA GLU A 34 3.22 13.16 12.39
C GLU A 34 4.06 11.91 12.73
N MET A 35 3.42 10.86 13.27
CA MET A 35 4.10 9.63 13.65
C MET A 35 3.49 8.42 12.94
N ILE A 36 4.34 7.51 12.45
CA ILE A 36 3.95 6.19 11.96
C ILE A 36 4.31 5.16 13.02
N GLU A 37 3.30 4.51 13.56
CA GLU A 37 3.41 3.44 14.55
C GLU A 37 3.33 2.09 13.84
N VAL A 38 4.29 1.20 14.08
CA VAL A 38 4.28 -0.19 13.60
C VAL A 38 4.28 -1.17 14.76
N SER A 39 4.00 -2.44 14.48
CA SER A 39 4.10 -3.50 15.48
C SER A 39 5.49 -3.55 16.13
N PRO A 40 5.60 -3.78 17.45
CA PRO A 40 6.90 -3.78 18.17
C PRO A 40 7.94 -4.74 17.58
N GLU A 41 7.49 -5.88 17.04
CA GLU A 41 8.32 -6.85 16.32
C GLU A 41 9.10 -6.26 15.13
N TRP A 42 8.62 -5.16 14.55
CA TRP A 42 9.23 -4.50 13.39
C TRP A 42 9.80 -3.12 13.69
N ALA A 43 9.47 -2.53 14.84
CA ALA A 43 9.86 -1.17 15.19
C ALA A 43 11.38 -0.96 15.20
N ASP A 44 12.13 -1.89 15.80
CA ASP A 44 13.59 -1.85 15.85
C ASP A 44 14.23 -1.99 14.45
N HIS A 45 13.50 -2.55 13.48
CA HIS A 45 14.00 -2.76 12.13
C HIS A 45 13.84 -1.54 11.21
N LEU A 46 13.03 -0.54 11.59
CA LEU A 46 12.84 0.69 10.81
C LEU A 46 13.98 1.70 10.98
N HIS A 47 14.66 1.68 12.12
CA HIS A 47 15.74 2.62 12.43
C HIS A 47 17.08 1.88 12.40
N ARG A 48 17.77 1.95 11.26
CA ARG A 48 19.08 1.34 11.06
C ARG A 48 20.09 2.41 10.63
N GLU A 49 20.97 2.85 11.53
CA GLU A 49 21.95 3.89 11.23
C GLU A 49 22.88 3.52 10.06
N GLU A 50 23.27 2.25 9.97
CA GLU A 50 24.19 1.75 8.92
C GLU A 50 23.48 1.27 7.63
N ASP A 51 22.15 1.17 7.65
CA ASP A 51 21.32 0.63 6.57
C ASP A 51 20.18 1.61 6.25
N PRO A 52 20.45 2.66 5.45
CA PRO A 52 19.49 3.73 5.23
C PRO A 52 18.28 3.27 4.43
N LEU A 53 17.12 3.86 4.73
CA LEU A 53 15.88 3.65 3.98
C LEU A 53 16.07 4.04 2.51
N LEU A 54 15.78 3.07 1.62
CA LEU A 54 15.84 3.24 0.17
C LEU A 54 14.48 3.67 -0.39
N GLU A 55 13.44 2.95 0.02
CA GLU A 55 12.08 3.13 -0.45
C GLU A 55 11.09 2.74 0.64
N LEU A 56 9.98 3.45 0.73
CA LEU A 56 8.90 3.25 1.68
C LEU A 56 7.58 3.36 0.96
N HIS A 57 6.73 2.35 1.16
CA HIS A 57 5.35 2.32 0.71
C HIS A 57 4.45 2.25 1.94
N LEU A 58 3.46 3.12 1.99
CA LEU A 58 2.41 3.17 3.01
C LEU A 58 1.07 3.12 2.27
N PHE A 59 0.40 1.97 2.32
CA PHE A 59 -0.76 1.73 1.47
C PHE A 59 -1.93 1.08 2.21
N ASP A 60 -3.13 1.43 1.78
CA ASP A 60 -4.39 0.83 2.19
C ASP A 60 -5.13 0.27 0.96
N GLU A 61 -6.43 0.05 1.08
CA GLU A 61 -7.26 -0.48 -0.01
C GLU A 61 -7.43 0.52 -1.18
N GLU A 62 -7.27 1.81 -0.93
CA GLU A 62 -7.63 2.89 -1.87
C GLU A 62 -6.43 3.64 -2.44
N ARG A 63 -5.36 3.81 -1.65
CA ARG A 63 -4.21 4.64 -2.03
C ARG A 63 -2.89 4.12 -1.48
N GLU A 64 -1.82 4.52 -2.13
CA GLU A 64 -0.44 4.26 -1.74
C GLU A 64 0.34 5.57 -1.72
N TYR A 65 0.95 5.86 -0.57
CA TYR A 65 1.98 6.88 -0.45
C TYR A 65 3.35 6.23 -0.59
N ARG A 66 4.24 6.87 -1.35
CA ARG A 66 5.61 6.42 -1.62
C ARG A 66 6.62 7.48 -1.21
N LEU A 67 7.74 7.02 -0.65
CA LEU A 67 8.94 7.81 -0.44
C LEU A 67 10.12 6.99 -0.97
N PHE A 68 10.85 7.51 -1.94
CA PHE A 68 11.96 6.79 -2.59
C PHE A 68 13.11 7.74 -2.93
N ARG A 69 14.26 7.18 -3.28
CA ARG A 69 15.38 7.97 -3.83
C ARG A 69 15.32 8.00 -5.35
N ASP A 70 15.36 9.19 -5.92
CA ASP A 70 15.45 9.38 -7.36
C ASP A 70 16.86 9.07 -7.91
N ALA A 71 17.04 9.20 -9.23
CA ALA A 71 18.31 8.93 -9.91
C ALA A 71 19.46 9.85 -9.44
N ASP A 72 19.16 11.03 -8.90
CA ASP A 72 20.13 11.97 -8.32
C ASP A 72 20.41 11.67 -6.83
N GLY A 73 19.78 10.63 -6.28
CA GLY A 73 19.89 10.24 -4.87
C GLY A 73 19.14 11.17 -3.91
N LYS A 74 18.26 12.04 -4.41
CA LYS A 74 17.38 12.89 -3.60
C LYS A 74 16.12 12.11 -3.24
N TYR A 75 15.55 12.43 -2.08
CA TYR A 75 14.27 11.86 -1.72
C TYR A 75 13.14 12.53 -2.51
N ALA A 76 12.31 11.72 -3.14
CA ALA A 76 11.08 12.08 -3.82
C ALA A 76 9.90 11.36 -3.15
N GLN A 77 8.70 11.93 -3.29
CA GLN A 77 7.47 11.39 -2.75
C GLN A 77 6.41 11.35 -3.84
N ASP A 78 5.55 10.33 -3.82
CA ASP A 78 4.44 10.18 -4.75
C ASP A 78 3.22 9.59 -4.04
N VAL A 79 2.03 9.87 -4.56
CA VAL A 79 0.77 9.31 -4.07
C VAL A 79 0.00 8.78 -5.25
N VAL A 80 -0.38 7.51 -5.16
CA VAL A 80 -1.14 6.83 -6.20
C VAL A 80 -2.48 6.39 -5.62
N SER A 81 -3.56 6.87 -6.22
CA SER A 81 -4.92 6.44 -5.91
C SER A 81 -5.71 6.18 -7.18
N ASP A 82 -6.76 5.37 -7.11
CA ASP A 82 -7.62 5.09 -8.26
C ASP A 82 -8.30 6.37 -8.79
N THR A 83 -8.52 7.35 -7.91
CA THR A 83 -9.14 8.64 -8.28
C THR A 83 -8.25 9.45 -9.23
N ASP A 84 -6.92 9.38 -9.05
CA ASP A 84 -5.95 10.14 -9.85
C ASP A 84 -5.68 9.49 -11.22
N GLN A 85 -6.21 8.29 -11.46
CA GLN A 85 -5.97 7.49 -12.66
C GLN A 85 -7.21 7.40 -13.55
N ALA A 86 -8.10 8.40 -13.46
CA ALA A 86 -9.34 8.46 -14.24
C ALA A 86 -9.09 8.29 -15.75
N GLY A 87 -9.89 7.44 -16.40
CA GLY A 87 -9.79 7.14 -17.83
C GLY A 87 -8.76 6.07 -18.18
N LYS A 88 -8.09 5.46 -17.20
CA LYS A 88 -7.19 4.32 -17.40
C LYS A 88 -7.90 3.00 -17.12
N ASP A 89 -7.50 1.96 -17.84
CA ASP A 89 -7.93 0.60 -17.57
C ASP A 89 -7.20 0.04 -16.35
N LEU A 90 -7.91 -0.74 -15.52
CA LEU A 90 -7.33 -1.38 -14.33
C LEU A 90 -7.04 -2.85 -14.60
N TYR A 91 -5.81 -3.26 -14.33
CA TYR A 91 -5.43 -4.67 -14.31
C TYR A 91 -4.87 -5.04 -12.95
N THR A 92 -5.56 -5.94 -12.24
CA THR A 92 -5.17 -6.36 -10.90
C THR A 92 -4.59 -7.77 -10.90
N GLU A 93 -3.43 -7.93 -10.28
CA GLU A 93 -2.84 -9.23 -9.96
C GLU A 93 -2.79 -9.41 -8.44
N GLU A 94 -3.02 -10.63 -7.95
CA GLU A 94 -2.97 -10.91 -6.53
C GLU A 94 -2.04 -12.08 -6.23
N MET A 95 -1.10 -11.88 -5.30
CA MET A 95 -0.05 -12.82 -4.95
C MET A 95 -0.13 -13.22 -3.48
N TYR A 96 -0.05 -14.53 -3.19
CA TYR A 96 0.05 -15.00 -1.81
C TYR A 96 1.44 -14.70 -1.25
N LEU A 97 1.47 -14.23 0.00
CA LEU A 97 2.73 -14.03 0.71
C LEU A 97 3.12 -15.30 1.47
N GLU A 98 4.43 -15.54 1.58
CA GLU A 98 4.98 -16.60 2.42
C GLU A 98 5.23 -16.12 3.85
N LYS A 99 5.48 -17.04 4.77
CA LYS A 99 5.89 -16.67 6.14
C LYS A 99 7.28 -16.00 6.10
N PRO A 100 7.54 -14.99 6.95
CA PRO A 100 6.66 -14.49 8.01
C PRO A 100 5.57 -13.51 7.53
N TYR A 101 5.69 -12.93 6.33
CA TYR A 101 4.83 -11.85 5.83
C TYR A 101 3.35 -12.20 5.71
N ALA A 102 3.04 -13.48 5.45
CA ALA A 102 1.67 -14.00 5.44
C ALA A 102 0.89 -13.75 6.74
N SER A 103 1.58 -13.52 7.86
CA SER A 103 0.97 -13.17 9.16
C SER A 103 0.50 -11.72 9.24
N VAL A 104 1.07 -10.84 8.41
CA VAL A 104 0.72 -9.42 8.29
C VAL A 104 -0.39 -9.24 7.26
N CYS A 105 -0.19 -9.78 6.07
CA CYS A 105 -1.15 -9.76 4.99
C CYS A 105 -1.03 -11.08 4.21
N ARG A 106 -2.13 -11.83 4.06
CA ARG A 106 -2.07 -13.14 3.40
C ARG A 106 -1.83 -13.01 1.89
N LYS A 107 -2.38 -11.97 1.26
CA LYS A 107 -2.35 -11.78 -0.18
C LYS A 107 -2.20 -10.30 -0.51
N LEU A 108 -1.19 -9.99 -1.31
CA LEU A 108 -0.94 -8.64 -1.80
C LEU A 108 -1.58 -8.49 -3.18
N ARG A 109 -2.21 -7.35 -3.44
CA ARG A 109 -2.76 -6.97 -4.75
C ARG A 109 -1.88 -5.89 -5.37
N VAL A 110 -1.52 -6.08 -6.62
CA VAL A 110 -0.90 -5.07 -7.48
C VAL A 110 -1.97 -4.58 -8.45
N VAL A 111 -2.31 -3.30 -8.38
CA VAL A 111 -3.26 -2.63 -9.29
C VAL A 111 -2.46 -1.86 -10.32
N ASN A 112 -2.48 -2.29 -11.58
CA ASN A 112 -1.79 -1.63 -12.67
C ASN A 112 -2.75 -0.70 -13.42
N TYR A 113 -2.28 0.50 -13.77
CA TYR A 113 -3.03 1.48 -14.54
C TYR A 113 -2.53 1.51 -15.98
N ILE A 114 -3.37 1.03 -16.88
CA ILE A 114 -3.06 0.83 -18.30
C ILE A 114 -3.68 1.96 -19.12
N SER A 115 -2.89 2.54 -20.00
CA SER A 115 -3.32 3.44 -21.06
C SER A 115 -2.79 2.97 -22.41
N TYR A 116 -3.26 3.59 -23.48
CA TYR A 116 -2.80 3.31 -24.84
C TYR A 116 -2.38 4.60 -25.53
N THR A 117 -1.26 4.57 -26.26
CA THR A 117 -0.84 5.70 -27.09
C THR A 117 -1.77 5.85 -28.30
N ASP A 118 -1.65 6.97 -29.01
CA ASP A 118 -2.39 7.21 -30.26
C ASP A 118 -2.07 6.17 -31.34
N GLU A 119 -0.88 5.56 -31.30
CA GLU A 119 -0.48 4.44 -32.16
C GLU A 119 -1.01 3.07 -31.70
N GLY A 120 -1.79 3.03 -30.61
CA GLY A 120 -2.37 1.81 -30.05
C GLY A 120 -1.37 0.97 -29.24
N MET A 121 -0.25 1.55 -28.80
CA MET A 121 0.74 0.85 -27.97
C MET A 121 0.32 0.88 -26.49
N LEU A 122 0.46 -0.25 -25.79
CA LEU A 122 0.15 -0.35 -24.37
C LEU A 122 1.21 0.39 -23.52
N GLU A 123 0.74 1.20 -22.57
CA GLU A 123 1.57 1.85 -21.55
C GLU A 123 1.05 1.51 -20.15
N ILE A 124 1.96 1.09 -19.27
CA ILE A 124 1.69 1.01 -17.83
C ILE A 124 2.34 2.23 -17.19
N THR A 125 1.50 3.18 -16.79
CA THR A 125 1.97 4.50 -16.35
C THR A 125 2.18 4.57 -14.84
N ASN A 126 1.48 3.73 -14.09
CA ASN A 126 1.69 3.56 -12.67
C ASN A 126 1.15 2.18 -12.24
N TYR A 127 1.46 1.80 -11.02
CA TYR A 127 0.76 0.74 -10.30
C TYR A 127 0.45 1.23 -8.89
N ARG A 128 -0.30 0.47 -8.10
CA ARG A 128 -0.29 0.60 -6.64
C ARG A 128 -0.38 -0.74 -5.94
N LEU A 129 0.14 -0.79 -4.73
CA LEU A 129 -0.04 -1.89 -3.80
C LEU A 129 -1.33 -1.70 -3.00
N SER A 130 -1.99 -2.82 -2.69
CA SER A 130 -3.18 -2.89 -1.85
C SER A 130 -3.16 -4.22 -1.11
N PRO A 131 -3.61 -4.30 0.16
CA PRO A 131 -4.01 -5.59 0.71
C PRO A 131 -5.14 -6.15 -0.17
N ALA A 132 -5.09 -7.45 -0.52
CA ALA A 132 -6.24 -8.10 -1.12
C ALA A 132 -7.19 -8.50 0.02
N GLU A 133 -8.45 -8.07 -0.03
CA GLU A 133 -9.45 -8.37 1.00
C GLU A 133 -9.42 -9.86 1.41
N SER A 134 -9.51 -10.14 2.71
CA SER A 134 -9.89 -11.47 3.17
C SER A 134 -11.34 -11.74 2.73
N GLU A 135 -11.63 -12.95 2.23
CA GLU A 135 -12.98 -13.41 1.83
C GLU A 135 -14.08 -13.37 2.92
N THR A 136 -13.89 -12.64 4.03
CA THR A 136 -14.80 -12.62 5.19
C THR A 136 -15.82 -11.48 5.19
N ALA A 137 -15.85 -10.56 4.20
CA ALA A 137 -16.88 -9.51 4.12
C ALA A 137 -18.18 -9.92 3.38
N GLY A 138 -18.37 -11.21 3.11
CA GLY A 138 -19.51 -11.76 2.35
C GLY A 138 -20.62 -12.44 3.16
N LYS A 139 -20.69 -12.27 4.50
CA LYS A 139 -21.80 -12.78 5.32
C LYS A 139 -22.19 -11.78 6.39
N GLU A 140 -23.08 -10.85 6.04
CA GLU A 140 -24.19 -10.35 6.88
C GLU A 140 -24.86 -9.12 6.24
N ARG A 141 -25.50 -9.30 5.07
CA ARG A 141 -26.60 -8.43 4.63
C ARG A 141 -27.67 -9.29 3.96
N GLY A 142 -28.66 -9.71 4.73
CA GLY A 142 -29.77 -10.51 4.21
C GLY A 142 -30.48 -11.42 5.21
N LYS A 143 -30.80 -10.93 6.41
CA LYS A 143 -31.92 -11.47 7.21
C LYS A 143 -32.84 -10.32 7.60
N GLU A 144 -33.58 -9.83 6.61
CA GLU A 144 -34.83 -9.12 6.90
C GLU A 144 -35.79 -10.12 7.55
N ARG A 145 -36.02 -9.93 8.84
CA ARG A 145 -37.10 -10.57 9.59
C ARG A 145 -38.43 -9.99 9.08
N GLY A 146 -39.02 -10.65 8.11
CA GLY A 146 -40.44 -10.50 7.80
C GLY A 146 -41.28 -11.25 8.83
N THR A 147 -41.57 -10.61 9.97
CA THR A 147 -42.73 -10.99 10.80
C THR A 147 -43.99 -10.60 10.05
N LYS A 148 -44.74 -11.58 9.54
CA LYS A 148 -46.17 -11.44 9.26
C LYS A 148 -46.94 -12.28 10.27
N ASN A 149 -47.64 -11.58 11.16
CA ASN A 149 -48.69 -12.14 11.98
C ASN A 149 -49.85 -12.57 11.07
N GLY A 150 -50.32 -13.80 11.26
CA GLY A 150 -51.57 -14.35 10.76
C GLY A 150 -52.11 -15.29 11.83
#